data_AF-A0A0C2MLN7-F1
#
_entry.id   AF-A0A0C2MLN7-F1
#
_cell.length_a   1.000
_cell.length_b   1.000
_cell.length_c   1.000
_cell.angle_alpha   90.00
_cell.angle_beta   90.00
_cell.angle_gamma   90.00
#
_symmetry.space_group_name_H-M   'P 1'
#
loop_
_entity.id
_entity.type
_entity.pdbx_description
1 polymer ?
#
loop_
_entity_poly.entity_id
_entity_poly.type
_entity_poly.pdbx_seq_one_letter_code
_entity_poly.pdbx_strand_id
1 'polypeptide(L)'
;MYSELTNKPKEHFERQKQFYMKQKGKLMFCTTLNEKDLWASYLVELLIARSKNPHAIAEELIPPSAIDMYEVVLGMKYSQKLKAIPLSDNTVSRRIVDMSGYVLCQLIARLQHSKFAIQLDESIDIANASQLFMFDTAGRVKS
;
A
#
# COMPACT_ATOMS: atom_id res chain seq x y z
N MET A 1 -7.56 -7.71 -26.42
CA MET A 1 -7.11 -6.82 -25.32
C MET A 1 -5.69 -6.25 -25.55
N TYR A 2 -5.26 -6.04 -26.81
CA TYR A 2 -3.98 -5.39 -27.16
C TYR A 2 -4.10 -4.49 -28.40
N SER A 3 -5.33 -4.14 -28.81
CA SER A 3 -5.61 -3.33 -30.01
C SER A 3 -5.06 -1.90 -29.93
N GLU A 4 -4.80 -1.40 -28.72
CA GLU A 4 -4.31 -0.04 -28.47
C GLU A 4 -2.80 0.13 -28.71
N LEU A 5 -2.04 -0.96 -28.84
CA LEU A 5 -0.59 -0.94 -29.02
C LEU A 5 -0.15 -1.24 -30.46
N THR A 6 -1.06 -1.76 -31.29
CA THR A 6 -0.79 -2.32 -32.62
C THR A 6 -0.38 -1.31 -33.70
N ASN A 7 -0.52 0.01 -33.47
CA ASN A 7 -0.16 1.07 -34.42
C ASN A 7 0.71 2.18 -33.81
N LYS A 8 1.34 1.96 -32.65
CA LYS A 8 2.16 3.00 -32.03
C LYS A 8 3.55 3.05 -32.67
N PRO A 9 4.07 4.24 -32.99
CA PRO A 9 5.37 4.37 -33.62
C PRO A 9 6.49 4.06 -32.62
N LYS A 10 7.70 3.78 -33.12
CA LYS A 10 8.85 3.36 -32.29
C LYS A 10 9.17 4.40 -31.20
N GLU A 11 9.01 5.70 -31.49
CA GLU A 11 9.26 6.76 -30.53
C GLU A 11 8.33 6.67 -29.31
N HIS A 12 7.12 6.13 -29.45
CA HIS A 12 6.19 5.94 -28.33
C HIS A 12 6.77 4.98 -27.29
N PHE A 13 7.33 3.86 -27.75
CA PHE A 13 7.91 2.85 -26.88
C PHE A 13 9.24 3.31 -26.29
N GLU A 14 10.04 4.08 -27.04
CA GLU A 14 11.26 4.69 -26.51
C GLU A 14 10.95 5.73 -25.43
N ARG A 15 9.92 6.57 -25.62
CA ARG A 15 9.46 7.53 -24.61
C ARG A 15 8.89 6.84 -23.38
N GLN A 16 8.11 5.76 -23.55
CA GLN A 16 7.66 4.93 -22.44
C GLN A 16 8.84 4.29 -21.70
N LYS A 17 9.81 3.72 -22.40
CA LYS A 17 11.01 3.13 -21.80
C LYS A 17 11.79 4.16 -20.99
N GLN A 18 11.98 5.38 -21.52
CA GLN A 18 12.63 6.46 -20.79
C GLN A 18 11.84 6.89 -19.55
N PHE A 19 10.51 6.95 -19.64
CA PHE A 19 9.64 7.22 -18.51
C PHE A 19 9.76 6.14 -17.42
N TYR A 20 9.69 4.86 -17.81
CA TYR A 20 9.91 3.74 -16.91
C TYR A 20 11.31 3.73 -16.30
N MET A 21 12.35 4.07 -17.05
CA MET A 21 13.72 4.15 -16.53
C MET A 21 13.90 5.33 -15.58
N LYS A 22 13.25 6.47 -15.84
CA LYS A 22 13.19 7.59 -14.88
C LYS A 22 12.44 7.21 -13.61
N GLN A 23 11.31 6.51 -13.73
CA GLN A 23 10.59 5.98 -12.58
C GLN A 23 11.40 4.95 -11.80
N LYS A 24 12.08 4.04 -12.51
CA LYS A 24 13.01 3.06 -11.92
C LYS A 24 14.16 3.76 -11.21
N GLY A 25 14.70 4.86 -11.76
CA GLY A 25 15.72 5.68 -11.10
C GLY A 25 15.22 6.32 -9.81
N LYS A 26 13.99 6.86 -9.81
CA LYS A 26 13.32 7.33 -8.58
C LYS A 26 13.09 6.20 -7.57
N LEU A 27 12.70 5.01 -8.05
CA LEU A 27 12.51 3.81 -7.22
C LEU A 27 13.85 3.32 -6.64
N MET A 28 14.94 3.43 -7.39
CA MET A 28 16.28 3.03 -6.94
C MET A 28 16.82 3.97 -5.84
N PHE A 29 16.46 5.27 -5.87
CA PHE A 29 16.71 6.17 -4.75
C PHE A 29 15.94 5.75 -3.48
N CYS A 30 14.76 5.14 -3.63
CA CYS A 30 14.05 4.50 -2.53
C CYS A 30 14.63 3.14 -2.11
N THR A 31 15.62 2.57 -2.80
CA THR A 31 16.27 1.31 -2.37
C THR A 31 17.51 1.50 -1.50
N THR A 32 18.02 2.73 -1.38
CA THR A 32 19.03 3.11 -0.38
C THR A 32 18.39 3.59 0.92
N LEU A 33 17.22 3.05 1.27
CA LEU A 33 16.56 3.37 2.53
C LEU A 33 17.16 2.52 3.64
N ASN A 34 17.48 3.17 4.75
CA ASN A 34 17.77 2.48 6.00
C ASN A 34 16.55 1.63 6.38
N GLU A 35 16.78 0.38 6.81
CA GLU A 35 15.71 -0.53 7.24
C GLU A 35 14.80 0.11 8.29
N LYS A 36 15.37 0.94 9.19
CA LYS A 36 14.60 1.63 10.22
C LYS A 36 13.62 2.65 9.64
N ASP A 37 14.01 3.35 8.58
CA ASP A 37 13.16 4.34 7.92
C ASP A 37 12.02 3.64 7.16
N LEU A 38 12.35 2.50 6.52
CA LEU A 38 11.36 1.63 5.89
C LEU A 38 10.35 1.09 6.92
N TRP A 39 10.82 0.56 8.05
CA TRP A 39 9.96 0.08 9.13
C TRP A 39 9.06 1.18 9.71
N ALA A 40 9.63 2.35 10.00
CA ALA A 40 8.87 3.49 10.52
C ALA A 40 7.73 3.88 9.59
N SER A 41 7.97 3.84 8.30
CA SER A 41 6.97 4.21 7.31
C SER A 41 5.85 3.17 7.14
N TYR A 42 6.14 1.86 7.22
CA TYR A 42 5.09 0.83 7.33
C TYR A 42 4.22 1.00 8.59
N LEU A 43 4.81 1.42 9.72
CA LEU A 43 4.05 1.67 10.95
C LEU A 43 3.07 2.83 10.79
N VAL A 44 3.50 3.94 10.18
CA VAL A 44 2.63 5.09 9.91
C VAL A 44 1.45 4.66 9.03
N GLU A 45 1.72 3.88 7.99
CA GLU A 45 0.68 3.42 7.06
C GLU A 45 -0.31 2.46 7.69
N LEU A 46 0.16 1.54 8.53
CA LEU A 46 -0.71 0.65 9.29
C LEU A 46 -1.68 1.46 10.18
N LEU A 47 -1.22 2.55 10.78
CA LEU A 47 -2.06 3.44 11.59
C LEU A 47 -3.10 4.18 10.73
N ILE A 48 -2.70 4.68 9.55
CA ILE A 48 -3.61 5.33 8.60
C ILE A 48 -4.69 4.35 8.13
N ALA A 49 -4.29 3.13 7.74
CA ALA A 49 -5.21 2.10 7.26
C ALA A 49 -6.21 1.70 8.36
N ARG A 50 -5.75 1.54 9.61
CA ARG A 50 -6.61 1.22 10.76
C ARG A 50 -7.60 2.33 11.08
N SER A 51 -7.18 3.59 10.92
CA SER A 51 -8.03 4.75 11.18
C SER A 51 -9.00 5.08 10.04
N LYS A 52 -8.94 4.33 8.92
CA LYS A 52 -9.78 4.52 7.72
C LYS A 52 -9.73 5.95 7.16
N ASN A 53 -8.64 6.67 7.44
CA ASN A 53 -8.46 8.03 6.97
C ASN A 53 -7.94 8.05 5.53
N PRO A 54 -8.33 9.05 4.71
CA PRO A 54 -7.74 9.26 3.41
C PRO A 54 -6.23 9.45 3.50
N HIS A 55 -5.48 8.78 2.62
CA HIS A 55 -4.01 8.87 2.56
C HIS A 55 -3.53 10.31 2.34
N ALA A 56 -4.29 11.10 1.59
CA ALA A 56 -3.99 12.52 1.32
C ALA A 56 -3.90 13.38 2.59
N ILE A 57 -4.82 13.21 3.55
CA ILE A 57 -4.82 13.99 4.80
C ILE A 57 -3.63 13.60 5.68
N ALA A 58 -3.26 12.33 5.65
CA ALA A 58 -2.14 11.83 6.43
C ALA A 58 -0.78 12.33 5.90
N GLU A 59 -0.60 12.40 4.58
CA GLU A 59 0.63 12.97 3.98
C GLU A 59 0.77 14.47 4.28
N GLU A 60 -0.32 15.23 4.31
CA GLU A 60 -0.28 16.66 4.59
C GLU A 60 0.02 16.95 6.06
N LEU A 61 -0.47 16.13 6.99
CA LEU A 61 -0.42 16.44 8.41
C LEU A 61 0.69 15.71 9.18
N ILE A 62 0.91 14.42 8.92
CA ILE A 62 1.80 13.58 9.76
C ILE A 62 3.28 13.97 9.59
N PRO A 63 3.83 14.07 8.36
CA PRO A 63 5.24 14.45 8.17
C PRO A 63 5.62 15.82 8.76
N PRO A 64 4.90 16.93 8.49
CA PRO A 64 5.27 18.22 9.06
C PRO A 64 5.08 18.24 10.58
N SER A 65 4.01 17.65 11.11
CA SER A 65 3.81 17.58 12.58
C SER A 65 4.96 16.84 13.27
N ALA A 66 5.40 15.71 12.70
CA ALA A 66 6.53 14.94 13.25
C ALA A 66 7.85 15.73 13.20
N ILE A 67 8.09 16.48 12.12
CA ILE A 67 9.28 17.33 11.97
C ILE A 67 9.27 18.47 12.99
N ASP A 68 8.16 19.20 13.11
CA ASP A 68 8.03 20.35 14.01
C ASP A 68 8.19 19.91 15.48
N MET A 69 7.55 18.80 15.87
CA MET A 69 7.69 18.23 17.21
C MET A 69 9.14 17.85 17.51
N TYR A 70 9.83 17.17 16.60
CA TYR A 70 11.23 16.78 16.80
C TYR A 70 12.17 17.99 16.82
N GLU A 71 11.87 19.02 16.05
CA GLU A 71 12.66 20.24 16.03
C GLU A 71 12.59 20.98 17.37
N VAL A 72 11.38 21.09 17.94
CA VAL A 72 11.18 21.71 19.26
C VAL A 72 11.85 20.90 20.38
N VAL A 73 11.71 19.57 20.36
CA VAL A 73 12.16 18.71 21.48
C VAL A 73 13.66 18.35 21.39
N LEU A 74 14.16 18.07 20.20
CA LEU A 74 15.50 17.51 19.98
C LEU A 74 16.39 18.38 19.08
N GLY A 75 15.84 19.43 18.46
CA GLY A 75 16.56 20.34 17.59
C GLY A 75 16.61 19.90 16.12
N MET A 76 16.95 20.86 15.26
CA MET A 76 16.89 20.76 13.79
C MET A 76 17.70 19.60 13.20
N LYS A 77 18.81 19.23 13.83
CA LYS A 77 19.68 18.13 13.38
C LYS A 77 18.95 16.78 13.38
N TYR A 78 18.05 16.58 14.33
CA TYR A 78 17.30 15.33 14.45
C TYR A 78 16.00 15.37 13.63
N SER A 79 15.35 16.53 13.53
CA SER A 79 14.16 16.69 12.68
C SER A 79 14.45 16.43 11.20
N GLN A 80 15.62 16.84 10.71
CA GLN A 80 16.02 16.58 9.32
C GLN A 80 16.14 15.09 8.98
N LYS A 81 16.44 14.21 9.96
CA LYS A 81 16.49 12.76 9.71
C LYS A 81 15.11 12.17 9.40
N LEU A 82 14.03 12.76 9.91
CA LEU A 82 12.67 12.30 9.62
C LEU A 82 12.28 12.50 8.16
N LYS A 83 12.91 13.46 7.46
CA LYS A 83 12.69 13.68 6.01
C LYS A 83 13.18 12.51 5.15
N ALA A 84 14.02 11.63 5.68
CA ALA A 84 14.47 10.42 4.99
C ALA A 84 13.40 9.32 4.97
N ILE A 85 12.39 9.40 5.85
CA ILE A 85 11.30 8.43 5.92
C ILE A 85 10.34 8.69 4.74
N PRO A 86 10.16 7.73 3.82
CA PRO A 86 9.29 7.93 2.67
C PRO A 86 7.82 7.74 3.08
N LEU A 87 7.12 8.86 3.17
CA LEU A 87 5.69 8.93 3.54
C LEU A 87 4.81 9.51 2.43
N SER A 88 5.32 9.62 1.20
CA SER A 88 4.53 10.17 0.09
C SER A 88 3.34 9.27 -0.27
N ASP A 89 2.25 9.84 -0.79
CA ASP A 89 1.04 9.08 -1.16
C ASP A 89 1.33 7.89 -2.10
N ASN A 90 2.25 8.07 -3.05
CA ASN A 90 2.68 6.99 -3.94
C ASN A 90 3.38 5.84 -3.19
N THR A 91 4.14 6.16 -2.13
CA THR A 91 4.78 5.16 -1.27
C THR A 91 3.73 4.45 -0.41
N VAL A 92 2.83 5.21 0.19
CA VAL A 92 1.74 4.73 1.05
C VAL A 92 0.84 3.76 0.29
N SER A 93 0.37 4.18 -0.88
CA SER A 93 -0.48 3.35 -1.76
C SER A 93 0.20 2.03 -2.12
N ARG A 94 1.50 2.09 -2.46
CA ARG A 94 2.25 0.89 -2.85
C ARG A 94 2.43 -0.08 -1.70
N ARG A 95 2.69 0.40 -0.49
CA ARG A 95 2.86 -0.47 0.66
C ARG A 95 1.57 -1.04 1.21
N ILE A 96 0.45 -0.34 1.04
CA ILE A 96 -0.87 -0.94 1.29
C ILE A 96 -1.09 -2.13 0.37
N VAL A 97 -0.76 -1.98 -0.92
CA VAL A 97 -0.79 -3.10 -1.87
C VAL A 97 0.16 -4.22 -1.42
N ASP A 98 1.41 -3.90 -1.06
CA ASP A 98 2.38 -4.92 -0.61
C ASP A 98 1.92 -5.65 0.66
N MET A 99 1.41 -4.93 1.66
CA MET A 99 0.85 -5.50 2.89
C MET A 99 -0.38 -6.37 2.60
N SER A 100 -1.28 -5.92 1.71
CA SER A 100 -2.45 -6.70 1.30
C SER A 100 -2.04 -8.00 0.58
N GLY A 101 -1.03 -7.94 -0.29
CA GLY A 101 -0.47 -9.10 -0.96
C GLY A 101 0.16 -10.08 0.01
N TYR A 102 0.90 -9.58 1.02
CA TYR A 102 1.47 -10.42 2.06
C TYR A 102 0.39 -11.15 2.89
N VAL A 103 -0.67 -10.44 3.29
CA VAL A 103 -1.82 -11.05 3.99
C VAL A 103 -2.51 -12.10 3.11
N LEU A 104 -2.69 -11.82 1.82
CA LEU A 104 -3.24 -12.77 0.86
C LEU A 104 -2.38 -14.04 0.74
N CYS A 105 -1.06 -13.89 0.59
CA CYS A 105 -0.14 -15.03 0.54
C CYS A 105 -0.22 -15.89 1.80
N GLN A 106 -0.28 -15.28 2.98
CA GLN A 106 -0.47 -16.00 4.24
C GLN A 106 -1.81 -16.72 4.30
N LEU A 107 -2.89 -16.08 3.84
CA LEU A 107 -4.20 -16.71 3.77
C LEU A 107 -4.18 -17.93 2.84
N ILE A 108 -3.64 -17.79 1.63
CA ILE A 108 -3.51 -18.90 0.67
C ILE A 108 -2.72 -20.05 1.29
N ALA A 109 -1.57 -19.78 1.92
CA ALA A 109 -0.78 -20.81 2.58
C ALA A 109 -1.57 -21.54 3.68
N ARG A 110 -2.38 -20.82 4.46
CA ARG A 110 -3.26 -21.43 5.47
C ARG A 110 -4.37 -22.26 4.85
N LEU A 111 -5.01 -21.78 3.78
CA LEU A 111 -6.09 -22.47 3.08
C LEU A 111 -5.59 -23.74 2.38
N GLN A 112 -4.35 -23.77 1.89
CA GLN A 112 -3.72 -24.96 1.33
C GLN A 112 -3.62 -26.12 2.32
N HIS A 113 -3.59 -25.84 3.62
CA HIS A 113 -3.39 -26.83 4.68
C HIS A 113 -4.59 -27.01 5.61
N SER A 114 -5.73 -26.38 5.31
CA SER A 114 -6.92 -26.45 6.17
C SER A 114 -8.19 -26.75 5.38
N LYS A 115 -9.16 -27.39 6.05
CA LYS A 115 -10.52 -27.47 5.53
C LYS A 115 -11.27 -26.23 5.96
N PHE A 116 -11.93 -25.58 5.01
CA PHE A 116 -12.72 -24.38 5.23
C PHE A 116 -14.02 -24.49 4.44
N ALA A 117 -15.04 -23.75 4.88
CA ALA A 117 -16.25 -23.56 4.12
C ALA A 117 -16.36 -22.08 3.73
N ILE A 118 -16.80 -21.84 2.50
CA ILE A 118 -17.10 -20.50 1.99
C ILE A 118 -18.59 -20.30 2.10
N GLN A 119 -19.01 -19.22 2.72
CA GLN A 119 -20.40 -18.75 2.73
C GLN A 119 -20.52 -17.56 1.78
N LEU A 120 -21.53 -17.58 0.92
CA LEU A 120 -21.88 -16.50 0.02
C LEU A 120 -23.20 -15.88 0.50
N ASP A 121 -23.23 -14.57 0.67
CA ASP A 121 -24.41 -13.81 1.07
C ASP A 121 -24.67 -12.71 0.04
N GLU A 122 -25.87 -12.68 -0.53
CA GLU A 122 -26.27 -11.66 -1.49
C GLU A 122 -27.23 -10.68 -0.81
N SER A 123 -26.86 -9.40 -0.83
CA SER A 123 -27.68 -8.32 -0.28
C SER A 123 -27.92 -7.26 -1.36
N ILE A 124 -28.90 -6.38 -1.14
CA ILE A 124 -29.22 -5.29 -2.05
C ILE A 124 -29.01 -3.98 -1.29
N ASP A 125 -28.29 -3.03 -1.89
CA ASP A 125 -28.02 -1.75 -1.28
C ASP A 125 -29.14 -0.72 -1.51
N ILE A 126 -28.98 0.48 -0.93
CA ILE A 126 -29.94 1.57 -1.05
C ILE A 126 -30.12 2.10 -2.48
N ALA A 127 -29.19 1.79 -3.39
CA ALA A 127 -29.25 2.12 -4.80
C ALA A 127 -29.80 0.95 -5.64
N ASN A 128 -30.33 -0.09 -4.99
CA ASN A 128 -30.83 -1.31 -5.59
C ASN A 128 -29.76 -2.10 -6.38
N ALA A 129 -28.48 -1.93 -6.02
CA ALA A 129 -27.38 -2.71 -6.55
C ALA A 129 -27.17 -3.97 -5.69
N SER A 130 -26.99 -5.11 -6.34
CA SER A 130 -26.66 -6.36 -5.64
C SER A 130 -25.20 -6.34 -5.18
N GLN A 131 -24.99 -6.73 -3.92
CA GLN A 131 -23.68 -6.88 -3.29
C GLN A 131 -23.53 -8.32 -2.82
N LEU A 132 -22.49 -9.00 -3.31
CA LEU A 132 -22.16 -10.38 -2.93
C LEU A 132 -21.01 -10.35 -1.92
N PHE A 133 -21.28 -10.80 -0.70
CA PHE A 133 -20.30 -10.99 0.36
C PHE A 133 -19.84 -12.45 0.42
N MET A 134 -18.56 -12.64 0.73
CA MET A 134 -17.93 -13.94 0.86
C MET A 134 -17.23 -14.03 2.22
N PHE A 135 -17.57 -15.05 3.00
CA PHE A 135 -16.98 -15.29 4.32
C PHE A 135 -16.32 -16.67 4.38
N ASP A 136 -15.15 -16.77 4.98
CA ASP A 136 -14.54 -18.05 5.32
C ASP A 136 -14.90 -18.45 6.75
N THR A 137 -15.40 -19.67 6.92
CA THR A 137 -15.59 -20.26 8.24
C THR A 137 -14.50 -21.30 8.47
N ALA A 138 -13.63 -21.05 9.44
CA ALA A 138 -12.68 -22.04 9.93
C ALA A 138 -13.49 -23.18 10.57
N GLY A 139 -13.53 -24.33 9.89
CA GLY A 139 -14.32 -25.48 10.34
C GLY A 139 -13.83 -26.00 11.69
N ARG A 140 -14.45 -25.58 12.80
CA ARG A 140 -14.50 -26.40 14.00
C ARG A 140 -15.45 -27.56 13.71
N VAL A 141 -14.93 -28.60 13.07
CA VAL A 141 -15.53 -29.92 13.16
C VAL A 141 -15.31 -30.37 14.60
N LYS A 142 -16.33 -30.21 15.46
CA LYS A 142 -16.36 -30.94 16.73
C LYS A 142 -16.63 -32.40 16.36
N SER A 143 -15.63 -33.24 16.61
CA SER A 143 -15.75 -34.71 16.64
C SER A 143 -16.71 -35.14 17.73
#